data_AF-A0A258BVV1-F1
#
_entry.id   AF-A0A258BVV1-F1
#
_cell.length_a   1.000
_cell.length_b   1.000
_cell.length_c   1.000
_cell.angle_alpha   90.00
_cell.angle_beta   90.00
_cell.angle_gamma   90.00
#
_symmetry.space_group_name_H-M   'P 1'
#
loop_
_entity.id
_entity.type
_entity.pdbx_description
1 polymer ?
#
loop_
_entity_poly.entity_id
_entity_poly.type
_entity_poly.pdbx_seq_one_letter_code
_entity_poly.pdbx_strand_id
1 'polypeptide(L)'
;HGTALDRTSRDARLNTGTTLAPFWQRVFVAPNNVNFHLEHHLFAHIPPYNLRKLHTLLAERGYYEGVDCISRDYFDVIRRAVRKDDTARMVAAE
;
A
#
# COMPACT_ATOMS: atom_id res chain seq x y z
N HIS A 1 -6.46 0.15 -0.44
CA HIS A 1 -7.87 -0.16 -0.69
C HIS A 1 -8.26 0.03 -2.15
N GLY A 2 -8.23 1.24 -2.73
CA GLY A 2 -8.78 1.48 -4.07
C GLY A 2 -8.18 0.64 -5.22
N THR A 3 -6.88 0.33 -5.16
CA THR A 3 -6.16 -0.47 -6.17
C THR A 3 -5.81 -1.89 -5.69
N ALA A 4 -6.40 -2.35 -4.60
CA ALA A 4 -6.10 -3.66 -4.03
C ALA A 4 -6.72 -4.78 -4.87
N LEU A 5 -6.01 -5.90 -5.01
CA LEU A 5 -6.45 -7.06 -5.79
C LEU A 5 -7.65 -7.75 -5.13
N ASP A 6 -7.66 -7.92 -3.81
CA ASP A 6 -8.78 -8.52 -3.10
C ASP A 6 -9.07 -7.77 -1.81
N ARG A 7 -10.12 -6.94 -1.84
CA ARG A 7 -10.53 -6.11 -0.69
C ARG A 7 -11.19 -6.92 0.42
N THR A 8 -11.62 -8.14 0.15
CA THR A 8 -12.28 -9.03 1.11
C THR A 8 -11.27 -9.90 1.88
N SER A 9 -10.05 -10.02 1.34
CA SER A 9 -8.97 -10.77 1.96
C SER A 9 -8.68 -10.27 3.38
N ARG A 10 -8.35 -11.20 4.27
CA ARG A 10 -7.85 -10.90 5.62
C ARG A 10 -6.35 -10.59 5.63
N ASP A 11 -5.62 -10.92 4.56
CA ASP A 11 -4.21 -10.55 4.43
C ASP A 11 -4.10 -9.09 4.00
N ALA A 12 -3.49 -8.27 4.86
CA ALA A 12 -3.29 -6.84 4.61
C ALA A 12 -2.57 -6.56 3.28
N ARG A 13 -1.73 -7.48 2.81
CA ARG A 13 -0.99 -7.35 1.55
C ARG A 13 -1.87 -7.50 0.32
N LEU A 14 -3.07 -8.09 0.45
CA LEU A 14 -4.00 -8.32 -0.66
C LEU A 14 -5.14 -7.30 -0.69
N ASN A 15 -5.51 -6.74 0.46
CA ASN A 15 -6.60 -5.78 0.60
C ASN A 15 -6.14 -4.30 0.71
N THR A 16 -4.86 -4.07 0.99
CA THR A 16 -4.25 -2.75 1.09
C THR A 16 -2.92 -2.68 0.33
N GLY A 17 -2.26 -1.51 0.36
CA GLY A 17 -0.95 -1.35 -0.24
C GLY A 17 -0.25 -0.10 0.27
N THR A 18 1.07 -0.05 0.09
CA THR A 18 1.92 1.08 0.47
C THR A 18 2.50 1.77 -0.74
N THR A 19 2.60 3.10 -0.69
CA THR A 19 3.16 3.91 -1.77
C THR A 19 4.50 4.49 -1.34
N LEU A 20 5.58 4.21 -2.08
CA LEU A 20 6.93 4.73 -1.82
C LEU A 20 7.09 6.17 -2.30
N ALA A 21 6.24 7.05 -1.80
CA ALA A 21 6.13 8.43 -2.25
C ALA A 21 7.44 9.22 -2.04
N PRO A 22 7.96 9.93 -3.07
CA PRO A 22 9.05 10.88 -2.92
C PRO A 22 8.65 12.03 -1.99
N PHE A 23 9.64 12.75 -1.47
CA PHE A 23 9.43 13.76 -0.42
C PHE A 23 8.31 14.77 -0.74
N TRP A 24 8.26 15.31 -1.96
CA TRP A 24 7.23 16.27 -2.33
C TRP A 24 5.81 15.66 -2.31
N GLN A 25 5.64 14.41 -2.76
CA GLN A 25 4.34 13.73 -2.67
C GLN A 25 3.94 13.46 -1.22
N ARG A 26 4.90 13.17 -0.34
CA ARG A 26 4.64 13.04 1.09
C ARG A 26 4.20 14.35 1.73
N VAL A 27 4.59 15.51 1.20
CA VAL A 27 4.14 16.81 1.73
C VAL A 27 2.77 17.16 1.18
N PHE A 28 2.55 17.02 -0.13
CA PHE A 28 1.36 17.55 -0.80
C PHE A 28 0.21 16.55 -0.98
N VAL A 29 0.50 15.25 -1.06
CA VAL A 29 -0.50 14.20 -1.32
C VAL A 29 -0.74 13.32 -0.10
N ALA A 30 0.32 12.98 0.63
CA ALA A 30 0.28 12.00 1.72
C ALA A 30 1.04 12.48 2.98
N PRO A 31 0.61 13.60 3.59
CA PRO A 31 1.22 14.10 4.83
C PRO A 31 1.11 13.06 5.95
N ASN A 32 1.97 13.22 6.97
CA ASN A 32 1.96 12.37 8.16
C ASN A 32 2.16 10.88 7.89
N ASN A 33 2.90 10.51 6.83
CA ASN A 33 3.25 9.12 6.50
C ASN A 33 2.04 8.20 6.23
N VAL A 34 0.86 8.74 5.85
CA VAL A 34 -0.31 7.92 5.50
C VAL A 34 -0.10 7.05 4.25
N ASN A 35 0.94 7.32 3.47
CA ASN A 35 1.36 6.51 2.33
C ASN A 35 1.81 5.09 2.75
N PHE A 36 2.18 4.88 4.01
CA PHE A 36 2.44 3.57 4.63
C PHE A 36 1.15 2.93 5.14
N HIS A 37 0.18 2.82 4.22
CA HIS A 37 -1.18 2.43 4.57
C HIS A 37 -1.24 0.94 4.95
N LEU A 38 -0.49 0.09 4.25
CA LEU A 38 -0.44 -1.33 4.57
C LEU A 38 0.12 -1.58 5.96
N GLU A 39 1.19 -0.88 6.33
CA GLU A 39 1.80 -0.99 7.66
C GLU A 39 0.83 -0.54 8.75
N HIS A 40 0.06 0.51 8.49
CA HIS A 40 -0.98 0.97 9.40
C HIS A 40 -2.09 -0.08 9.57
N HIS A 41 -2.53 -0.75 8.50
CA HIS A 41 -3.54 -1.82 8.61
C HIS A 41 -2.98 -3.07 9.30
N LEU A 42 -1.71 -3.38 9.09
CA LEU A 42 -1.04 -4.49 9.77
C LEU A 42 -0.87 -4.23 11.28
N PHE A 43 -0.51 -3.00 11.65
CA PHE A 43 -0.27 -2.60 13.05
C PHE A 43 -0.83 -1.19 13.35
N ALA A 44 -2.16 -1.09 13.47
CA ALA A 44 -2.86 0.19 13.61
C ALA A 44 -2.48 1.02 14.84
N HIS A 45 -1.90 0.39 15.86
CA HIS A 45 -1.42 1.05 17.08
C HIS A 45 -0.09 1.79 16.90
N ILE A 46 0.65 1.55 15.81
CA ILE A 46 1.93 2.19 15.58
C ILE A 46 1.70 3.63 15.10
N PRO A 47 2.30 4.63 15.77
CA PRO A 47 2.12 6.01 15.38
C PRO A 47 2.72 6.28 14.00
N PRO A 48 2.12 7.18 13.18
CA PRO A 48 2.51 7.34 11.77
C PRO A 48 3.98 7.70 11.54
N TYR A 49 4.61 8.42 12.46
CA TYR A 49 6.04 8.78 12.38
C TYR A 49 6.98 7.57 12.49
N ASN A 50 6.51 6.42 12.98
CA ASN A 50 7.26 5.16 13.05
C ASN A 50 6.95 4.19 11.90
N LEU A 51 5.91 4.43 11.08
CA LEU A 51 5.52 3.50 10.01
C LEU A 51 6.62 3.29 8.97
N ARG A 52 7.45 4.31 8.69
CA ARG A 52 8.62 4.14 7.81
C ARG A 52 9.62 3.13 8.38
N LYS A 53 9.85 3.15 9.69
CA LYS A 53 10.77 2.21 10.36
C LYS A 53 10.19 0.79 10.31
N LEU A 54 8.89 0.65 10.54
CA LEU A 54 8.19 -0.62 10.38
C LEU A 54 8.30 -1.14 8.95
N HIS A 55 8.06 -0.30 7.94
CA HIS A 55 8.19 -0.67 6.54
C HIS A 55 9.57 -1.27 6.23
N THR A 56 10.64 -0.59 6.65
CA THR A 56 12.02 -1.07 6.49
C THR A 56 12.22 -2.43 7.15
N LEU A 57 11.80 -2.59 8.41
CA LEU A 57 11.93 -3.86 9.14
C LEU A 57 11.18 -5.01 8.47
N LEU A 58 9.98 -4.76 7.93
CA LEU A 58 9.19 -5.77 7.22
C LEU A 58 9.84 -6.14 5.88
N ALA A 59 10.37 -5.14 5.16
CA ALA A 59 11.07 -5.37 3.90
C ALA A 59 12.34 -6.21 4.10
N GLU A 60 13.14 -5.92 5.13
CA GLU A 60 14.34 -6.69 5.49
C GLU A 60 14.03 -8.16 5.81
N ARG A 61 12.79 -8.47 6.22
CA ARG A 61 12.33 -9.82 6.54
C ARG A 61 11.57 -10.49 5.39
N GLY A 62 11.58 -9.90 4.19
CA GLY A 62 10.93 -10.47 3.00
C GLY A 62 9.40 -10.43 3.03
N TYR A 63 8.78 -9.63 3.90
CA TYR A 63 7.31 -9.65 4.10
C TYR A 63 6.50 -9.32 2.83
N TYR A 64 7.07 -8.49 1.95
CA TYR A 64 6.46 -8.05 0.69
C TYR A 64 6.83 -8.91 -0.51
N GLU A 65 7.72 -9.90 -0.35
CA GLU A 65 8.23 -10.69 -1.47
C GLU A 65 7.11 -11.48 -2.14
N GLY A 66 7.05 -11.42 -3.47
CA GLY A 66 6.04 -12.12 -4.27
C GLY A 66 4.63 -11.54 -4.21
N VAL A 67 4.40 -10.41 -3.53
CA VAL A 67 3.07 -9.79 -3.42
C VAL A 67 3.07 -8.37 -3.99
N ASP A 68 2.17 -8.10 -4.94
CA ASP A 68 2.00 -6.77 -5.53
C ASP A 68 1.18 -5.85 -4.61
N CYS A 69 1.83 -5.37 -3.55
CA CYS A 69 1.24 -4.51 -2.53
C CYS A 69 1.99 -3.18 -2.35
N ILE A 70 3.06 -2.95 -3.12
CA ILE A 70 3.89 -1.74 -3.06
C ILE A 70 3.81 -0.98 -4.39
N SER A 71 3.33 0.25 -4.34
CA SER A 71 3.34 1.20 -5.45
C SER A 71 4.57 2.09 -5.38
N ARG A 72 5.16 2.42 -6.54
CA ARG A 72 6.39 3.22 -6.61
C ARG A 72 6.15 4.67 -6.20
N ASP A 73 5.04 5.26 -6.63
CA ASP A 73 4.64 6.63 -6.38
C ASP A 73 3.13 6.79 -6.63
N TYR A 74 2.57 7.97 -6.39
CA TYR A 74 1.14 8.18 -6.63
C TYR A 74 0.73 8.16 -8.10
N PHE A 75 1.65 8.38 -9.06
CA PHE A 75 1.32 8.19 -10.48
C PHE A 75 1.17 6.71 -10.82
N ASP A 76 1.96 5.85 -10.20
CA ASP A 76 1.80 4.40 -10.26
C ASP A 76 0.44 3.97 -9.70
N VAL A 77 0.03 4.51 -8.55
CA VAL A 77 -1.32 4.29 -7.98
C VAL A 77 -2.42 4.69 -8.96
N ILE A 78 -2.34 5.89 -9.54
CA ILE A 78 -3.32 6.36 -10.52
C ILE A 78 -3.35 5.43 -11.75
N ARG A 79 -2.18 5.03 -12.26
CA ARG A 79 -2.07 4.12 -13.41
C ARG A 79 -2.71 2.77 -13.11
N ARG A 80 -2.48 2.20 -11.93
CA ARG A 80 -3.11 0.95 -11.47
C ARG A 80 -4.62 1.10 -11.38
N ALA A 81 -5.11 2.23 -10.87
CA ALA A 81 -6.54 2.50 -10.74
C ALA A 81 -7.31 2.59 -12.08
N VAL A 82 -6.62 2.91 -13.19
CA VAL A 82 -7.24 3.07 -14.52
C VAL A 82 -6.91 1.94 -15.50
N ARG A 83 -6.05 0.98 -15.11
CA ARG A 83 -5.68 -0.15 -15.97
C ARG A 83 -6.82 -1.15 -16.06
N LYS A 84 -7.24 -1.46 -17.28
CA LYS A 84 -8.32 -2.42 -17.55
C LYS A 84 -7.89 -3.87 -17.31
N ASP A 85 -6.60 -4.17 -17.50
CA ASP A 85 -6.07 -5.55 -17.44
C ASP A 85 -6.07 -6.12 -16.01
N ASP A 86 -5.97 -5.25 -15.00
CA ASP A 86 -5.98 -5.66 -13.59
C ASP A 86 -7.39 -6.05 -13.12
N THR A 87 -8.44 -5.61 -13.83
CA THR A 87 -9.84 -5.94 -13.51
C THR A 87 -10.08 -7.46 -13.46
N ALA A 88 -9.41 -8.22 -14.32
CA ALA A 88 -9.54 -9.68 -14.36
C ALA A 88 -8.96 -10.39 -13.12
N ARG A 89 -8.12 -9.70 -12.35
CA ARG A 89 -7.48 -10.20 -11.11
C ARG A 89 -8.13 -9.64 -9.85
N MET A 90 -9.02 -8.65 -9.99
CA MET A 90 -9.66 -8.00 -8.86
C MET A 90 -10.85 -8.82 -8.35
N VAL A 91 -10.90 -9.06 -7.05
CA VAL A 91 -12.06 -9.64 -6.37
C VAL A 91 -13.00 -8.50 -5.98
N ALA A 92 -14.24 -8.55 -6.48
CA ALA A 92 -15.26 -7.60 -6.09
C ALA A 92 -15.62 -7.80 -4.60
N ALA A 93 -15.78 -6.72 -3.87
CA ALA A 93 -16.44 -6.79 -2.58
C ALA A 93 -17.93 -7.03 -2.82
N GLU A 94 -18.48 -8.11 -2.24
CA GLU A 94 -19.92 -8.39 -2.22
C GLU A 94 -20.70 -7.33 -1.42
#